data_AF-A0A4U9I1L7-F1
#
_entry.id   AF-A0A4U9I1L7-F1
#
_cell.length_a   1.000
_cell.length_b   1.000
_cell.length_c   1.000
_cell.angle_alpha   90.00
_cell.angle_beta   90.00
_cell.angle_gamma   90.00
#
_symmetry.space_group_name_H-M   'P 1'
#
loop_
_entity.id
_entity.type
_entity.pdbx_description
1 polymer ?
#
loop_
_entity_poly.entity_id
_entity_poly.type
_entity_poly.pdbx_seq_one_letter_code
_entity_poly.pdbx_strand_id
1 'polypeptide(L)'
;MAGAAHAAEIYNKDGNKLDLYGKVDGLHYFSDDSGADGDQTYVRLGFKGETQINDMLTGYGQWEYNIQANNTEGSDNQSWTRLAFAGLKFNQYGSFDYGRNYGVLYDVEGWTDMLPEFGGDSYSKADNFMTGRANGVATYRNADFFGMVEGLNFALQYQG
;
A
#
# COMPACT_ATOMS: atom_id res chain seq x y z
N MET A 1 -9.60 -0.74 -14.76
CA MET A 1 -8.18 -0.80 -15.19
C MET A 1 -7.53 0.52 -14.78
N ALA A 2 -7.33 0.73 -13.48
CA ALA A 2 -6.57 1.87 -12.98
C ALA A 2 -5.07 1.60 -13.21
N GLY A 3 -4.32 2.62 -13.64
CA GLY A 3 -2.99 2.53 -14.26
C GLY A 3 -2.10 1.40 -13.77
N ALA A 4 -1.67 0.55 -14.70
CA ALA A 4 -0.80 -0.59 -14.45
C ALA A 4 0.48 -0.14 -13.71
N ALA A 5 0.54 -0.38 -12.40
CA ALA A 5 1.78 -0.31 -11.66
C ALA A 5 2.62 -1.52 -12.09
N HIS A 6 3.61 -1.28 -12.95
CA HIS A 6 4.56 -2.30 -13.33
C HIS A 6 5.62 -2.39 -12.23
N ALA A 7 5.71 -3.55 -11.57
CA ALA A 7 6.85 -3.89 -10.73
C ALA A 7 7.96 -4.47 -11.62
N ALA A 8 9.19 -4.02 -11.40
CA ALA A 8 10.40 -4.56 -12.01
C ALA A 8 11.28 -5.16 -10.91
N GLU A 9 11.52 -6.47 -10.97
CA GLU A 9 12.54 -7.12 -10.13
C GLU A 9 13.90 -6.58 -10.57
N ILE A 10 14.58 -5.83 -9.69
CA ILE A 10 15.89 -5.20 -9.98
C ILE A 10 17.04 -5.91 -9.27
N TYR A 11 16.73 -6.77 -8.30
CA TYR A 11 17.71 -7.57 -7.59
C TYR A 11 17.11 -8.90 -7.15
N ASN A 12 17.84 -9.99 -7.39
CA ASN A 12 17.48 -11.31 -6.94
C ASN A 12 18.75 -12.15 -6.77
N LYS A 13 19.26 -12.23 -5.54
CA LYS A 13 20.49 -12.94 -5.22
C LYS A 13 20.51 -13.37 -3.75
N ASP A 14 21.06 -14.56 -3.51
CA ASP A 14 21.31 -15.10 -2.16
C ASP A 14 20.08 -15.06 -1.24
N GLY A 15 18.91 -15.42 -1.78
CA GLY A 15 17.64 -15.42 -1.03
C GLY A 15 17.02 -14.04 -0.79
N ASN A 16 17.60 -12.97 -1.35
CA ASN A 16 17.11 -11.61 -1.26
C ASN A 16 16.54 -11.15 -2.61
N LYS A 17 15.35 -10.56 -2.58
CA LYS A 17 14.67 -9.98 -3.74
C LYS A 17 14.33 -8.52 -3.48
N LEU A 18 14.45 -7.70 -4.50
CA LEU A 18 14.02 -6.31 -4.48
C LEU A 18 13.29 -5.97 -5.77
N ASP A 19 12.01 -5.63 -5.61
CA ASP A 19 11.17 -5.10 -6.67
C ASP A 19 11.07 -3.60 -6.52
N LEU A 20 11.35 -2.87 -7.60
CA LEU A 20 11.02 -1.46 -7.71
C LEU A 20 9.73 -1.33 -8.51
N TYR A 21 8.78 -0.55 -8.02
CA TYR A 21 7.50 -0.34 -8.69
C TYR A 21 7.09 1.13 -8.63
N GLY A 22 6.21 1.51 -9.53
CA GLY A 22 5.67 2.86 -9.57
C GLY A 22 4.74 3.09 -10.73
N LYS A 23 4.26 4.33 -10.84
CA LYS A 23 3.51 4.84 -11.97
C LYS A 23 3.68 6.34 -12.12
N VAL A 24 3.50 6.82 -13.33
CA VAL A 24 3.30 8.23 -13.66
C VAL A 24 1.88 8.34 -14.21
N ASP A 25 1.06 9.19 -13.60
CA ASP A 25 -0.34 9.37 -13.94
C ASP A 25 -0.55 10.79 -14.47
N GLY A 26 -0.66 10.92 -15.79
CA GLY A 26 -1.00 12.19 -16.45
C GLY A 26 -2.49 12.39 -16.39
N LEU A 27 -2.95 13.22 -15.45
CA LEU A 27 -4.35 13.32 -15.06
C LEU A 27 -4.83 14.77 -15.15
N HIS A 28 -6.01 14.97 -15.72
CA HIS A 28 -6.67 16.28 -15.77
C HIS A 28 -8.13 16.12 -15.39
N TYR A 29 -8.59 16.94 -14.46
CA TYR A 29 -10.00 16.99 -14.07
C TYR A 29 -10.72 18.11 -14.81
N PHE A 30 -11.92 17.80 -15.27
CA PHE A 30 -12.87 18.76 -15.80
C PHE A 30 -14.03 18.86 -14.82
N SER A 31 -14.17 20.00 -14.14
CA SER A 31 -15.16 20.21 -13.08
C SER A 31 -15.66 21.65 -13.05
N ASP A 32 -16.94 21.84 -12.71
CA ASP A 32 -17.50 23.16 -12.42
C ASP A 32 -16.96 23.72 -11.08
N ASP A 33 -16.41 22.86 -10.21
CA ASP A 33 -15.70 23.26 -9.00
C ASP A 33 -14.23 23.61 -9.34
N SER A 34 -13.94 24.91 -9.34
CA SER A 34 -12.60 25.45 -9.61
C SER A 34 -11.51 24.97 -8.65
N GLY A 35 -11.86 24.44 -7.48
CA GLY A 35 -10.89 23.85 -6.55
C GLY A 35 -10.43 22.44 -6.94
N ALA A 36 -11.20 21.75 -7.79
CA ALA A 36 -10.92 20.41 -8.27
C ALA A 36 -10.49 20.38 -9.75
N ASP A 37 -10.95 21.35 -10.55
CA ASP A 37 -10.65 21.49 -11.97
C ASP A 37 -9.15 21.73 -12.24
N GLY A 38 -8.63 21.17 -13.33
CA GLY A 38 -7.27 21.40 -13.80
C GLY A 38 -6.35 20.18 -13.74
N ASP A 39 -5.05 20.44 -13.80
CA ASP A 39 -4.01 19.41 -13.78
C ASP A 39 -3.96 18.71 -12.41
N GLN A 40 -3.95 17.39 -12.44
CA GLN A 40 -3.85 16.49 -11.27
C GLN A 40 -2.72 15.48 -11.45
N THR A 41 -1.77 15.75 -12.36
CA THR A 41 -0.66 14.85 -12.66
C THR A 41 0.16 14.51 -11.41
N TYR A 42 0.41 13.22 -11.20
CA TYR A 42 1.19 12.73 -10.06
C TYR A 42 2.05 11.51 -10.40
N VAL A 43 3.02 11.25 -9.53
CA VAL A 43 3.94 10.12 -9.62
C VAL A 43 3.88 9.33 -8.32
N ARG A 44 3.90 8.00 -8.43
CA ARG A 44 4.15 7.11 -7.30
C ARG A 44 5.35 6.23 -7.58
N LEU A 45 6.16 6.03 -6.56
CA LEU A 45 7.30 5.15 -6.60
C LEU A 45 7.42 4.40 -5.26
N GLY A 46 7.94 3.19 -5.31
CA GLY A 46 8.09 2.37 -4.13
C GLY A 46 8.95 1.16 -4.40
N PHE A 47 9.31 0.47 -3.33
CA PHE A 47 9.98 -0.82 -3.43
C PHE A 47 9.34 -1.85 -2.50
N LYS A 48 9.47 -3.12 -2.87
CA LYS A 48 9.16 -4.28 -2.04
C LYS A 48 10.42 -5.13 -1.97
N GLY A 49 10.90 -5.36 -0.76
CA GLY A 49 12.05 -6.22 -0.50
C GLY A 49 11.64 -7.43 0.29
N GLU A 50 12.17 -8.60 -0.07
CA GLU A 50 12.00 -9.84 0.68
C GLU A 50 13.34 -10.53 0.88
N THR A 51 13.54 -11.12 2.06
CA THR A 51 14.73 -11.89 2.40
C THR A 51 14.33 -13.21 3.03
N GLN A 52 14.74 -14.32 2.43
CA GLN A 52 14.56 -15.64 3.01
C GLN A 52 15.56 -15.82 4.15
N ILE A 53 15.06 -15.93 5.38
CA ILE A 53 15.88 -16.12 6.58
C ILE A 53 16.16 -17.62 6.77
N ASN A 54 15.12 -18.44 6.65
CA ASN A 54 15.20 -19.90 6.61
C ASN A 54 13.95 -20.48 5.91
N ASP A 55 13.79 -21.79 5.90
CA ASP A 55 12.68 -22.48 5.22
C ASP A 55 11.28 -22.11 5.76
N MET A 56 11.19 -21.58 6.98
CA MET A 56 9.92 -21.23 7.63
C MET A 56 9.73 -19.73 7.83
N LEU A 57 10.76 -18.91 7.61
CA LEU A 57 10.78 -17.51 7.96
C LEU A 57 11.30 -16.64 6.81
N THR A 58 10.48 -15.69 6.38
CA THR A 58 10.82 -14.66 5.39
C THR A 58 10.64 -13.29 6.02
N GLY A 59 11.67 -12.45 5.96
CA GLY A 59 11.55 -11.03 6.27
C GLY A 59 11.13 -10.25 5.04
N TYR A 60 10.32 -9.21 5.22
CA TYR A 60 9.92 -8.34 4.12
C TYR A 60 9.77 -6.89 4.56
N GLY A 61 9.82 -5.99 3.59
CA GLY A 61 9.57 -4.57 3.80
C GLY A 61 9.01 -3.93 2.55
N GLN A 62 8.17 -2.92 2.74
CA GLN A 62 7.59 -2.16 1.64
C GLN A 62 7.60 -0.67 1.96
N TRP A 63 7.93 0.11 0.95
CA TRP A 63 7.79 1.55 0.95
C TRP A 63 7.06 2.01 -0.30
N GLU A 64 6.18 3.01 -0.17
CA GLU A 64 5.48 3.68 -1.26
C GLU A 64 5.42 5.18 -1.00
N TYR A 65 5.77 5.98 -1.99
CA TYR A 65 5.87 7.43 -1.93
C TYR A 65 5.05 8.08 -3.04
N ASN A 66 4.36 9.17 -2.72
CA ASN A 66 3.56 9.96 -3.65
C ASN A 66 4.20 11.32 -3.87
N ILE A 67 4.28 11.76 -5.12
CA ILE A 67 4.80 13.07 -5.52
C ILE A 67 3.77 13.71 -6.46
N GLN A 68 3.25 14.87 -6.09
CA GLN A 68 2.43 15.69 -6.95
C GLN A 68 3.31 16.42 -7.97
N ALA A 69 2.87 16.47 -9.22
CA ALA A 69 3.60 17.05 -10.35
C ALA A 69 2.75 18.07 -11.13
N ASN A 70 1.69 18.58 -10.49
CA ASN A 70 0.72 19.51 -11.04
C ASN A 70 0.86 20.94 -10.47
N ASN A 71 1.99 21.25 -9.82
CA ASN A 71 2.23 22.56 -9.22
C ASN A 71 3.64 23.08 -9.53
N THR A 72 3.88 24.37 -9.23
CA THR A 72 5.17 25.02 -9.47
C THR A 72 6.24 24.57 -8.50
N GLU A 73 7.51 24.69 -8.88
CA GLU A 73 8.67 24.30 -8.06
C GLU A 73 8.77 25.04 -6.72
N GLY A 74 8.17 26.23 -6.60
CA GLY A 74 8.13 27.00 -5.36
C GLY A 74 7.05 26.54 -4.37
N SER A 75 6.30 25.48 -4.68
CA SER A 75 5.19 25.00 -3.86
C SER A 75 5.67 24.03 -2.79
N ASP A 76 5.18 24.22 -1.56
CA ASP A 76 5.51 23.34 -0.44
C ASP A 76 4.60 22.10 -0.40
N ASN A 77 5.04 21.07 0.34
CA ASN A 77 4.25 19.88 0.72
C ASN A 77 3.67 19.05 -0.45
N GLN A 78 4.39 18.95 -1.57
CA GLN A 78 3.95 18.21 -2.76
C GLN A 78 4.28 16.70 -2.71
N SER A 79 4.75 16.17 -1.59
CA SER A 79 5.07 14.73 -1.51
C SER A 79 4.93 14.16 -0.12
N TRP A 80 4.61 12.87 -0.04
CA TRP A 80 4.42 12.16 1.24
C TRP A 80 4.53 10.65 1.09
N THR A 81 4.85 9.98 2.20
CA THR A 81 4.86 8.53 2.31
C THR A 81 3.43 7.99 2.42
N ARG A 82 3.08 7.07 1.52
CA ARG A 82 1.81 6.33 1.55
C ARG A 82 1.94 5.09 2.43
N LEU A 83 2.97 4.28 2.21
CA LEU A 83 3.23 3.05 2.96
C LEU A 83 4.70 3.00 3.38
N ALA A 84 4.96 2.51 4.57
CA ALA A 84 6.31 2.26 5.09
C ALA A 84 6.22 1.26 6.24
N PHE A 85 6.43 -0.02 5.97
CA PHE A 85 6.33 -1.06 6.98
C PHE A 85 7.34 -2.17 6.73
N ALA A 86 7.64 -2.91 7.79
CA ALA A 86 8.45 -4.12 7.75
C ALA A 86 7.73 -5.23 8.51
N GLY A 87 8.00 -6.47 8.12
CA GLY A 87 7.34 -7.62 8.71
C GLY A 87 8.09 -8.93 8.53
N LEU A 88 7.52 -9.95 9.17
CA LEU A 88 7.97 -11.33 9.12
C LEU A 88 6.80 -12.21 8.69
N LYS A 89 7.07 -13.17 7.80
CA LYS A 89 6.14 -14.20 7.37
C LYS A 89 6.61 -15.56 7.88
N PHE A 90 5.74 -16.26 8.59
CA PHE A 90 6.01 -17.51 9.31
C PHE A 90 5.32 -18.69 8.61
N ASN A 91 5.66 -18.95 7.34
CA ASN A 91 5.02 -20.01 6.54
C ASN A 91 3.47 -20.00 6.69
N GLN A 92 2.86 -21.12 7.07
CA GLN A 92 1.41 -21.27 7.29
C GLN A 92 0.88 -20.60 8.57
N TYR A 93 1.77 -20.17 9.48
CA TYR A 93 1.38 -19.53 10.73
C TYR A 93 1.09 -18.04 10.58
N GLY A 94 1.10 -17.52 9.36
CA GLY A 94 0.72 -16.15 9.04
C GLY A 94 1.90 -15.17 8.97
N SER A 95 1.60 -13.89 9.09
CA SER A 95 2.57 -12.81 9.02
C SER A 95 2.27 -11.73 10.06
N PHE A 96 3.32 -11.05 10.49
CA PHE A 96 3.22 -9.87 11.34
C PHE A 96 4.00 -8.73 10.72
N ASP A 97 3.40 -7.54 10.66
CA ASP A 97 4.04 -6.31 10.19
C ASP A 97 3.74 -5.12 11.10
N TYR A 98 4.67 -4.16 11.09
CA TYR A 98 4.52 -2.90 11.80
C TYR A 98 5.01 -1.71 10.97
N GLY A 99 4.27 -0.61 11.02
CA GLY A 99 4.65 0.66 10.40
C GLY A 99 3.45 1.48 9.95
N ARG A 100 3.63 2.23 8.87
CA ARG A 100 2.53 2.88 8.14
C ARG A 100 2.00 1.88 7.11
N ASN A 101 0.84 1.30 7.38
CA ASN A 101 0.19 0.31 6.53
C ASN A 101 -1.31 0.60 6.39
N TYR A 102 -2.02 -0.19 5.58
CA TYR A 102 -3.48 -0.15 5.53
C TYR A 102 -4.09 -0.72 6.82
N GLY A 103 -5.16 -0.08 7.26
CA GLY A 103 -6.01 -0.58 8.31
C GLY A 103 -6.81 -1.80 7.85
N VAL A 104 -7.14 -2.72 8.75
CA VAL A 104 -7.83 -3.98 8.39
C VAL A 104 -9.25 -3.77 7.85
N LEU A 105 -9.89 -2.61 8.07
CA LEU A 105 -11.17 -2.30 7.43
C LEU A 105 -11.04 -2.19 5.90
N TYR A 106 -9.85 -1.85 5.40
CA TYR A 106 -9.56 -1.75 3.98
C TYR A 106 -9.43 -3.13 3.31
N ASP A 107 -9.30 -4.22 4.07
CA ASP A 107 -9.29 -5.59 3.52
C ASP A 107 -10.60 -5.94 2.82
N VAL A 108 -11.72 -5.35 3.26
CA VAL A 108 -13.05 -5.52 2.67
C VAL A 108 -13.32 -4.42 1.64
N GLU A 109 -13.02 -3.18 1.97
CA GLU A 109 -13.30 -2.05 1.06
C GLU A 109 -12.48 -2.11 -0.23
N GLY A 110 -11.25 -2.62 -0.16
CA GLY A 110 -10.38 -2.79 -1.33
C GLY A 110 -11.02 -3.64 -2.44
N TRP A 111 -12.05 -4.45 -2.14
CA TRP A 111 -12.81 -5.16 -3.17
C TRP A 111 -13.64 -4.23 -4.05
N THR A 112 -14.07 -3.09 -3.51
CA THR A 112 -14.89 -2.09 -4.20
C THR A 112 -14.09 -0.89 -4.70
N ASP A 113 -12.89 -0.65 -4.16
CA ASP A 113 -11.96 0.39 -4.61
C ASP A 113 -11.16 -0.02 -5.86
N MET A 114 -11.88 -0.34 -6.94
CA MET A 114 -11.35 -0.84 -8.22
C MET A 114 -11.79 0.01 -9.42
N LEU A 115 -12.25 1.24 -9.14
CA LEU A 115 -12.73 2.19 -10.11
C LEU A 115 -11.55 2.89 -10.86
N PRO A 116 -11.79 3.50 -12.04
CA PRO A 116 -10.71 4.08 -12.84
C PRO A 116 -9.92 5.22 -12.18
N GLU A 117 -10.56 6.04 -11.33
CA GLU A 117 -9.92 7.16 -10.64
C GLU A 117 -10.61 7.51 -9.30
N PHE A 118 -11.93 7.75 -9.34
CA PHE A 118 -12.72 8.03 -8.13
C PHE A 118 -13.19 6.74 -7.46
N GLY A 119 -13.22 6.68 -6.12
CA GLY A 119 -13.62 5.49 -5.36
C GLY A 119 -12.91 5.37 -4.03
N GLY A 120 -13.36 4.45 -3.17
CA GLY A 120 -12.69 4.18 -1.88
C GLY A 120 -12.73 5.33 -0.86
N ASP A 121 -13.69 6.24 -0.99
CA ASP A 121 -13.76 7.50 -0.23
C ASP A 121 -15.05 7.66 0.60
N SER A 122 -15.94 6.65 0.57
CA SER A 122 -17.22 6.68 1.29
C SER A 122 -17.05 6.78 2.82
N TYR A 123 -16.19 5.94 3.39
CA TYR A 123 -15.78 6.02 4.80
C TYR A 123 -14.27 5.96 4.98
N SER A 124 -13.53 5.51 3.96
CA SER A 124 -12.10 5.36 4.05
C SER A 124 -11.35 6.60 3.67
N LYS A 125 -10.49 6.99 4.60
CA LYS A 125 -9.62 8.15 4.48
C LYS A 125 -8.27 7.79 5.05
N ALA A 126 -7.22 8.37 4.46
CA ALA A 126 -5.91 8.30 5.07
C ALA A 126 -5.95 8.95 6.46
N ASP A 127 -5.27 8.33 7.41
CA ASP A 127 -5.09 8.83 8.77
C ASP A 127 -6.41 9.04 9.53
N ASN A 128 -7.43 8.24 9.20
CA ASN A 128 -8.73 8.21 9.86
C ASN A 128 -8.95 6.85 10.55
N PHE A 129 -8.42 6.70 11.76
CA PHE A 129 -8.37 5.42 12.49
C PHE A 129 -7.78 4.31 11.60
N MET A 130 -8.41 3.14 11.54
CA MET A 130 -8.00 1.99 10.71
C MET A 130 -8.89 1.82 9.46
N THR A 131 -9.50 2.90 8.95
CA THR A 131 -10.37 2.85 7.75
C THR A 131 -9.58 2.77 6.45
N GLY A 132 -8.47 3.51 6.35
CA GLY A 132 -7.55 3.49 5.22
C GLY A 132 -6.10 3.30 5.67
N ARG A 133 -5.16 4.05 5.07
CA ARG A 133 -3.75 4.05 5.50
C ARG A 133 -3.61 4.73 6.85
N ALA A 134 -2.84 4.14 7.76
CA ALA A 134 -2.69 4.61 9.14
C ALA A 134 -1.24 4.47 9.62
N ASN A 135 -0.82 5.36 10.52
CA ASN A 135 0.49 5.26 11.18
C ASN A 135 0.42 4.32 12.39
N GLY A 136 1.54 3.66 12.69
CA GLY A 136 1.74 2.92 13.94
C GLY A 136 0.85 1.67 14.08
N VAL A 137 0.49 1.03 12.96
CA VAL A 137 -0.33 -0.18 13.00
C VAL A 137 0.55 -1.42 13.11
N ALA A 138 0.24 -2.27 14.09
CA ALA A 138 0.77 -3.62 14.24
C ALA A 138 -0.30 -4.58 13.72
N THR A 139 -0.01 -5.27 12.62
CA THR A 139 -0.98 -6.12 11.92
C THR A 139 -0.50 -7.55 11.92
N TYR A 140 -1.32 -8.46 12.43
CA TYR A 140 -1.17 -9.89 12.25
C TYR A 140 -2.18 -10.37 11.21
N ARG A 141 -1.73 -11.16 10.24
CA ARG A 141 -2.57 -11.74 9.18
C ARG A 141 -2.31 -13.23 9.10
N ASN A 142 -3.34 -14.01 8.85
CA ASN A 142 -3.20 -15.44 8.64
C ASN A 142 -4.19 -15.91 7.56
N ALA A 143 -3.67 -16.67 6.62
CA ALA A 143 -4.48 -17.31 5.58
C ALA A 143 -4.86 -18.73 6.01
N ASP A 144 -6.01 -19.19 5.54
CA ASP A 144 -6.55 -20.53 5.78
C ASP A 144 -6.76 -20.90 7.25
N PHE A 145 -6.93 -19.90 8.12
CA PHE A 145 -7.14 -20.02 9.57
C PHE A 145 -6.23 -21.09 10.21
N PHE A 146 -4.91 -20.92 10.07
CA PHE A 146 -3.87 -21.83 10.54
C PHE A 146 -3.88 -23.21 9.87
N GLY A 147 -4.43 -23.29 8.66
CA GLY A 147 -4.65 -24.53 7.93
C GLY A 147 -5.88 -25.31 8.39
N MET A 148 -6.75 -24.73 9.24
CA MET A 148 -7.97 -25.40 9.72
C MET A 148 -9.14 -25.23 8.75
N VAL A 149 -9.23 -24.10 8.05
CA VAL A 149 -10.33 -23.78 7.14
C VAL A 149 -9.77 -23.10 5.90
N GLU A 150 -9.64 -23.85 4.82
CA GLU A 150 -9.19 -23.33 3.53
C GLU A 150 -10.08 -22.18 3.06
N GLY A 151 -9.47 -21.07 2.63
CA GLY A 151 -10.13 -19.86 2.17
C GLY A 151 -10.59 -18.90 3.27
N LEU A 152 -10.54 -19.30 4.55
CA LEU A 152 -10.85 -18.39 5.66
C LEU A 152 -9.61 -17.60 6.08
N ASN A 153 -9.54 -16.36 5.61
CA ASN A 153 -8.48 -15.43 6.02
C ASN A 153 -8.94 -14.59 7.22
N PHE A 154 -8.02 -14.32 8.14
CA PHE A 154 -8.29 -13.39 9.24
C PHE A 154 -7.11 -12.46 9.51
N ALA A 155 -7.42 -11.32 10.11
CA ALA A 155 -6.44 -10.35 10.55
C ALA A 155 -6.81 -9.81 11.94
N LEU A 156 -5.79 -9.48 12.72
CA LEU A 156 -5.90 -8.76 13.97
C LEU A 156 -4.96 -7.56 13.90
N GLN A 157 -5.46 -6.37 14.22
CA GLN A 157 -4.70 -5.14 14.13
C GLN A 157 -4.83 -4.31 15.40
N TYR A 158 -3.71 -3.73 15.79
CA TYR A 158 -3.61 -2.75 16.87
C TYR A 158 -3.00 -1.47 16.32
N GLN A 159 -3.54 -0.32 16.72
CA GLN A 159 -3.01 1.01 16.42
C GLN A 159 -2.71 1.71 17.74
N GLY A 160 -1.48 2.20 17.92
CA GLY A 160 -1.00 2.85 19.14
C GLY A 160 -0.32 4.18 18.92
#